data_AF-A0A6J1IVU0-F1
#
_entry.id   AF-A0A6J1IVU0-F1
#
_cell.length_a   1.000
_cell.length_b   1.000
_cell.length_c   1.000
_cell.angle_alpha   90.00
_cell.angle_beta   90.00
_cell.angle_gamma   90.00
#
_symmetry.space_group_name_H-M   'P 1'
#
loop_
_entity.id
_entity.type
_entity.pdbx_description
1 polymer ?
#
loop_
_entity_poly.entity_id
_entity_poly.type
_entity_poly.pdbx_seq_one_letter_code
_entity_poly.pdbx_strand_id
1 'polypeptide(L)'
;MNPHFVLVHGAGHGGWCWFKLLNLLHSAAYHATALDLTGAGVDPTKLEEVTSIHHHAQPLMDFIEALPQQQKVILVGHSFGGLIISLAMEAFPHRILVALFVTAYMPHFLSPPATLVQRFFKSLSPENLLDCQFLFGDDPEMPSSVVFGHNFTTQKLYDDCSNEDLELGNLLMRPFKMFFEDLKKESILTEVKFGSVDRVFVVCEGDEVMNSEFQRSMIQEFPPKAVKCINGGGHMVMLSKPTQLFQHLIEIGESFNSTNECDHQAFNSCPQLN
;
A
#
# COMPACT_ATOMS: atom_id res chain seq x y z
N MET A 1 -23.61 9.75 -0.13
CA MET A 1 -23.13 8.88 0.98
C MET A 1 -21.64 9.14 1.13
N ASN A 2 -21.11 9.11 2.36
CA ASN A 2 -19.67 9.22 2.57
C ASN A 2 -18.98 8.00 1.93
N PRO A 3 -17.86 8.19 1.21
CA PRO A 3 -17.15 7.07 0.61
C PRO A 3 -16.64 6.10 1.68
N HIS A 4 -16.59 4.81 1.31
CA HIS A 4 -16.09 3.75 2.19
C HIS A 4 -14.61 3.50 1.90
N PHE A 5 -13.76 3.76 2.89
CA PHE A 5 -12.32 3.50 2.82
C PHE A 5 -12.00 2.04 3.16
N VAL A 6 -11.23 1.39 2.29
CA VAL A 6 -10.73 0.03 2.51
C VAL A 6 -9.22 0.11 2.61
N LEU A 7 -8.69 -0.17 3.79
CA LEU A 7 -7.29 0.01 4.16
C LEU A 7 -6.56 -1.33 4.06
N VAL A 8 -5.50 -1.36 3.25
CA VAL A 8 -4.74 -2.57 2.91
C VAL A 8 -3.30 -2.38 3.35
N HIS A 9 -2.88 -3.18 4.32
CA HIS A 9 -1.57 -3.07 4.96
C HIS A 9 -0.41 -3.49 4.04
N GLY A 10 0.79 -3.06 4.40
CA GLY A 10 2.04 -3.48 3.79
C GLY A 10 2.54 -4.85 4.24
N ALA A 11 3.70 -5.23 3.72
CA ALA A 11 4.39 -6.46 4.07
C ALA A 11 4.64 -6.56 5.58
N GLY A 12 4.45 -7.75 6.14
CA GLY A 12 4.72 -8.06 7.56
C GLY A 12 3.75 -7.47 8.57
N HIS A 13 2.76 -6.70 8.13
CA HIS A 13 1.75 -6.07 9.00
C HIS A 13 0.39 -6.76 8.88
N GLY A 14 -0.61 -6.21 9.56
CA GLY A 14 -2.03 -6.55 9.43
C GLY A 14 -2.87 -5.27 9.47
N GLY A 15 -4.20 -5.41 9.44
CA GLY A 15 -5.16 -4.33 9.59
C GLY A 15 -4.96 -3.50 10.86
N TRP A 16 -4.33 -4.08 11.89
CA TRP A 16 -3.95 -3.41 13.13
C TRP A 16 -3.08 -2.15 12.93
N CYS A 17 -2.26 -2.08 11.87
CA CYS A 17 -1.40 -0.91 11.66
C CYS A 17 -2.20 0.37 11.34
N TRP A 18 -3.47 0.23 10.99
CA TRP A 18 -4.36 1.34 10.68
C TRP A 18 -5.13 1.90 11.89
N PHE A 19 -4.90 1.40 13.11
CA PHE A 19 -5.77 1.70 14.26
C PHE A 19 -5.96 3.21 14.53
N LYS A 20 -4.89 4.02 14.43
CA LYS A 20 -4.98 5.49 14.61
C LYS A 20 -5.82 6.14 13.51
N LEU A 21 -5.62 5.72 12.26
CA LEU A 21 -6.36 6.24 11.12
C LEU A 21 -7.83 5.82 11.14
N LEU A 22 -8.12 4.56 11.50
CA LEU A 22 -9.49 4.08 11.70
C LEU A 22 -10.22 4.93 12.75
N ASN A 23 -9.58 5.19 13.90
CA ASN A 23 -10.16 6.03 14.94
C ASN A 23 -10.51 7.43 14.41
N LEU A 24 -9.65 8.05 13.60
CA LEU A 24 -9.92 9.36 12.99
C LEU A 24 -11.07 9.31 11.98
N LEU A 25 -11.07 8.32 11.08
CA LEU A 25 -12.13 8.13 10.08
C LEU A 25 -13.49 7.89 10.74
N HIS A 26 -13.56 6.99 11.73
CA HIS A 26 -14.80 6.70 12.46
C HIS A 26 -15.28 7.91 13.27
N SER A 27 -14.38 8.64 13.92
CA SER A 27 -14.72 9.86 14.66
C SER A 27 -15.29 10.96 13.76
N ALA A 28 -14.89 10.98 12.48
CA ALA A 28 -15.43 11.87 11.46
C ALA A 28 -16.63 11.28 10.69
N ALA A 29 -17.22 10.19 11.17
CA ALA A 29 -18.37 9.51 10.57
C ALA A 29 -18.15 9.03 9.12
N TYR A 30 -16.91 8.68 8.78
CA TYR A 30 -16.58 7.94 7.56
C TYR A 30 -16.65 6.43 7.81
N HIS A 31 -17.10 5.67 6.80
CA HIS A 31 -17.00 4.22 6.82
C HIS A 31 -15.57 3.81 6.44
N ALA A 32 -14.94 3.02 7.31
CA ALA A 32 -13.59 2.54 7.07
C ALA A 32 -13.44 1.09 7.56
N THR A 33 -12.81 0.26 6.73
CA THR A 33 -12.50 -1.13 7.03
C THR A 33 -11.01 -1.37 6.79
N ALA A 34 -10.29 -1.82 7.82
CA ALA A 34 -8.96 -2.37 7.65
C ALA A 34 -9.06 -3.90 7.62
N LEU A 35 -8.45 -4.52 6.62
CA LEU A 35 -8.49 -5.96 6.42
C LEU A 35 -7.17 -6.59 6.85
N ASP A 36 -7.22 -7.79 7.41
CA ASP A 36 -6.08 -8.70 7.43
C ASP A 36 -6.08 -9.51 6.14
N LEU A 37 -4.96 -9.49 5.42
CA LEU A 37 -4.73 -10.35 4.27
C LEU A 37 -4.42 -11.78 4.72
N THR A 38 -4.54 -12.76 3.82
CA THR A 38 -4.33 -14.16 4.20
C THR A 38 -2.88 -14.40 4.62
N GLY A 39 -2.67 -14.97 5.80
CA GLY A 39 -1.36 -15.15 6.43
C GLY A 39 -0.77 -13.91 7.09
N ALA A 40 -1.57 -12.86 7.27
CA ALA A 40 -1.16 -11.59 7.87
C ALA A 40 -2.03 -11.22 9.09
N GLY A 41 -1.55 -10.30 9.92
CA GLY A 41 -2.26 -9.90 11.15
C GLY A 41 -2.72 -11.09 12.00
N VAL A 42 -4.02 -11.15 12.33
CA VAL A 42 -4.60 -12.24 13.11
C VAL A 42 -5.16 -13.39 12.27
N ASP A 43 -4.96 -13.38 10.95
CA ASP A 43 -5.37 -14.48 10.08
C ASP A 43 -4.64 -15.79 10.48
N PRO A 44 -5.36 -16.91 10.67
CA PRO A 44 -4.77 -18.13 11.20
C PRO A 44 -3.90 -18.90 10.19
N THR A 45 -3.94 -18.53 8.90
CA THR A 45 -3.19 -19.21 7.84
C THR A 45 -1.71 -19.02 8.09
N LYS A 46 -0.93 -20.10 7.99
CA LYS A 46 0.52 -20.03 8.14
C LYS A 46 1.18 -19.55 6.85
N LEU A 47 2.38 -18.99 6.95
CA LEU A 47 3.08 -18.42 5.79
C LEU A 47 3.27 -19.46 4.67
N GLU A 48 3.63 -20.70 5.04
CA GLU A 48 3.82 -21.82 4.12
C GLU A 48 2.55 -22.18 3.34
N GLU A 49 1.36 -21.98 3.93
CA GLU A 49 0.05 -22.25 3.34
C GLU A 49 -0.40 -21.14 2.37
N VAL A 50 0.22 -19.95 2.42
CA VAL A 50 -0.07 -18.86 1.47
C VAL A 50 0.60 -19.15 0.13
N THR A 51 -0.13 -19.79 -0.77
CA THR A 51 0.39 -20.34 -2.03
C THR A 51 0.64 -19.33 -3.14
N SER A 52 -0.05 -18.19 -3.14
CA SER A 52 0.05 -17.20 -4.22
C SER A 52 -0.29 -15.79 -3.75
N ILE A 53 0.06 -14.77 -4.54
CA ILE A 53 -0.36 -13.40 -4.24
C ILE A 53 -1.89 -13.23 -4.30
N HIS A 54 -2.57 -14.00 -5.15
CA HIS A 54 -4.03 -13.99 -5.24
C HIS A 54 -4.66 -14.60 -3.98
N HIS A 55 -4.08 -15.68 -3.45
CA HIS A 55 -4.49 -16.25 -2.17
C HIS A 55 -4.26 -15.24 -1.03
N HIS A 56 -3.10 -14.56 -1.02
CA HIS A 56 -2.84 -13.49 -0.05
C HIS A 56 -3.87 -12.35 -0.14
N ALA A 57 -4.25 -11.95 -1.35
CA ALA A 57 -5.22 -10.87 -1.62
C ALA A 57 -6.69 -11.28 -1.42
N GLN A 58 -7.00 -12.57 -1.20
CA GLN A 58 -8.36 -13.10 -1.19
C GLN A 58 -9.31 -12.33 -0.25
N PRO A 59 -8.92 -11.96 0.99
CA PRO A 59 -9.82 -11.22 1.88
C PRO A 59 -10.29 -9.87 1.32
N LEU A 60 -9.44 -9.19 0.54
CA LEU A 60 -9.82 -7.95 -0.16
C LEU A 60 -10.80 -8.24 -1.31
N MET A 61 -10.55 -9.31 -2.07
CA MET A 61 -11.41 -9.68 -3.20
C MET A 61 -12.81 -10.06 -2.70
N ASP A 62 -12.89 -10.92 -1.69
CA ASP A 62 -14.14 -11.34 -1.05
C ASP A 62 -14.91 -10.15 -0.49
N PHE A 63 -14.19 -9.23 0.16
CA PHE A 63 -14.79 -8.02 0.70
C PHE A 63 -15.45 -7.17 -0.40
N ILE A 64 -14.75 -6.91 -1.51
CA ILE A 64 -15.28 -6.09 -2.62
C ILE A 64 -16.45 -6.79 -3.31
N GLU A 65 -16.37 -8.11 -3.50
CA GLU A 65 -17.43 -8.89 -4.13
C GLU A 65 -18.72 -8.88 -3.30
N ALA A 66 -18.60 -8.93 -1.97
CA ALA A 66 -19.72 -8.91 -1.03
C ALA A 66 -20.43 -7.55 -0.90
N LEU A 67 -19.84 -6.47 -1.42
CA LEU A 67 -20.46 -5.14 -1.35
C LEU A 67 -21.74 -5.06 -2.20
N PRO A 68 -22.73 -4.23 -1.82
CA PRO A 68 -23.89 -3.93 -2.66
C PRO A 68 -23.49 -3.43 -4.05
N GLN A 69 -24.16 -3.88 -5.11
CA GLN A 69 -23.74 -3.70 -6.51
C GLN A 69 -23.43 -2.25 -6.92
N GLN A 70 -24.14 -1.26 -6.34
CA GLN A 70 -23.97 0.17 -6.64
C GLN A 70 -22.94 0.86 -5.73
N GLN A 71 -22.44 0.17 -4.71
CA GLN A 71 -21.47 0.72 -3.78
C GLN A 71 -20.06 0.61 -4.37
N LYS A 72 -19.38 1.77 -4.42
CA LYS A 72 -17.95 1.88 -4.72
C LYS A 72 -17.16 2.17 -3.44
N VAL A 73 -15.88 1.81 -3.46
CA VAL A 73 -14.94 2.03 -2.34
C VAL A 73 -13.75 2.87 -2.76
N ILE A 74 -13.11 3.48 -1.77
CA ILE A 74 -11.78 4.06 -1.89
C ILE A 74 -10.78 3.04 -1.37
N LEU A 75 -9.88 2.57 -2.22
CA LEU A 75 -8.81 1.67 -1.79
C LEU A 75 -7.63 2.50 -1.29
N VAL A 76 -7.03 2.11 -0.17
CA VAL A 76 -5.82 2.73 0.38
C VAL A 76 -4.80 1.62 0.65
N GLY A 77 -3.78 1.54 -0.19
CA GLY A 77 -2.71 0.55 -0.09
C GLY A 77 -1.43 1.19 0.43
N HIS A 78 -0.87 0.63 1.49
CA HIS A 78 0.44 1.03 2.03
C HIS A 78 1.53 0.05 1.59
N SER A 79 2.71 0.54 1.19
CA SER A 79 3.87 -0.31 0.89
C SER A 79 3.51 -1.45 -0.09
N PHE A 80 3.75 -2.71 0.29
CA PHE A 80 3.36 -3.90 -0.47
C PHE A 80 1.85 -4.00 -0.77
N GLY A 81 1.00 -3.41 0.07
CA GLY A 81 -0.44 -3.31 -0.14
C GLY A 81 -0.81 -2.59 -1.44
N GLY A 82 0.09 -1.76 -2.00
CA GLY A 82 -0.05 -1.18 -3.33
C GLY A 82 -0.22 -2.22 -4.45
N LEU A 83 0.51 -3.34 -4.37
CA LEU A 83 0.35 -4.44 -5.32
C LEU A 83 -1.01 -5.13 -5.15
N ILE A 84 -1.47 -5.27 -3.91
CA ILE A 84 -2.73 -5.95 -3.57
C ILE A 84 -3.93 -5.13 -4.06
N ILE A 85 -3.93 -3.81 -3.83
CA ILE A 85 -4.99 -2.94 -4.38
C ILE A 85 -4.94 -2.90 -5.91
N SER A 86 -3.76 -3.06 -6.53
CA SER A 86 -3.65 -3.11 -7.99
C SER A 86 -4.33 -4.36 -8.58
N LEU A 87 -4.24 -5.51 -7.89
CA LEU A 87 -5.01 -6.70 -8.27
C LEU A 87 -6.52 -6.47 -8.14
N ALA A 88 -6.95 -5.75 -7.09
CA ALA A 88 -8.36 -5.42 -6.92
C ALA A 88 -8.86 -4.44 -7.99
N MET A 89 -8.02 -3.49 -8.41
CA MET A 89 -8.29 -2.60 -9.55
C MET A 89 -8.45 -3.36 -10.86
N GLU A 90 -7.65 -4.40 -11.08
CA GLU A 90 -7.81 -5.27 -12.25
C GLU A 90 -9.10 -6.11 -12.19
N ALA A 91 -9.42 -6.66 -11.02
CA ALA A 91 -10.58 -7.55 -10.85
C ALA A 91 -11.91 -6.79 -10.82
N PHE A 92 -11.95 -5.61 -10.18
CA PHE A 92 -13.16 -4.87 -9.87
C PHE A 92 -13.08 -3.37 -10.22
N PRO A 93 -12.67 -2.97 -11.45
CA PRO A 93 -12.44 -1.57 -11.78
C PRO A 93 -13.70 -0.70 -11.56
N HIS A 94 -14.89 -1.24 -11.82
CA HIS A 94 -16.16 -0.52 -11.64
C HIS A 94 -16.62 -0.39 -10.18
N ARG A 95 -15.98 -1.09 -9.24
CA ARG A 95 -16.29 -1.04 -7.80
C ARG A 95 -15.38 -0.10 -7.04
N ILE A 96 -14.39 0.49 -7.71
CA ILE A 96 -13.39 1.35 -7.09
C ILE A 96 -13.62 2.78 -7.57
N LEU A 97 -13.74 3.69 -6.62
CA LEU A 97 -13.89 5.12 -6.88
C LEU A 97 -12.53 5.75 -7.23
N VAL A 98 -11.52 5.45 -6.40
CA VAL A 98 -10.13 5.89 -6.55
C VAL A 98 -9.23 4.98 -5.71
N ALA A 99 -8.00 4.77 -6.15
CA ALA A 99 -6.98 3.99 -5.45
C ALA A 99 -5.84 4.91 -4.95
N LEU A 100 -5.59 4.91 -3.64
CA LEU A 100 -4.55 5.67 -2.99
C LEU A 100 -3.35 4.77 -2.68
N PHE A 101 -2.19 5.14 -3.21
CA PHE A 101 -0.90 4.50 -2.97
C PHE A 101 -0.14 5.32 -1.94
N VAL A 102 -0.05 4.84 -0.70
CA VAL A 102 0.56 5.56 0.43
C VAL A 102 1.93 4.98 0.69
N THR A 103 2.98 5.68 0.25
CA THR A 103 4.36 5.17 0.18
C THR A 103 4.40 3.69 -0.25
N ALA A 104 3.78 3.42 -1.40
CA ALA A 104 3.44 2.09 -1.84
C ALA A 104 4.03 1.77 -3.20
N TYR A 105 4.14 0.47 -3.49
CA TYR A 105 4.39 0.02 -4.85
C TYR A 105 3.22 0.41 -5.75
N MET A 106 3.49 1.24 -6.75
CA MET A 106 2.53 1.60 -7.79
C MET A 106 3.00 1.03 -9.14
N PRO A 107 2.54 -0.18 -9.53
CA PRO A 107 3.01 -0.86 -10.73
C PRO A 107 2.50 -0.20 -12.01
N HIS A 108 3.18 -0.48 -13.12
CA HIS A 108 2.71 -0.13 -14.47
C HIS A 108 2.07 -1.35 -15.13
N PHE A 109 1.02 -1.16 -15.94
CA PHE A 109 0.44 -2.25 -16.75
C PHE A 109 1.30 -2.70 -17.95
N LEU A 110 2.36 -1.97 -18.31
CA LEU A 110 3.21 -2.31 -19.46
C LEU A 110 4.33 -3.29 -19.09
N SER A 111 4.55 -3.53 -17.80
CA SER A 111 5.56 -4.44 -17.29
C SER A 111 4.99 -5.30 -16.17
N PRO A 112 5.48 -6.54 -15.97
CA PRO A 112 5.07 -7.35 -14.84
C PRO A 112 5.41 -6.62 -13.52
N PRO A 113 4.53 -6.65 -12.49
CA PRO A 113 4.81 -5.98 -11.22
C PRO A 113 6.12 -6.45 -10.55
N ALA A 114 6.59 -7.67 -10.82
CA ALA A 114 7.89 -8.15 -10.36
C ALA A 114 9.05 -7.23 -10.78
N THR A 115 8.95 -6.57 -11.94
CA THR A 115 9.97 -5.62 -12.43
C THR A 115 10.18 -4.48 -11.43
N LEU A 116 9.08 -3.93 -10.91
CA LEU A 116 9.12 -2.86 -9.93
C LEU A 116 9.70 -3.35 -8.59
N VAL A 117 9.29 -4.54 -8.15
CA VAL A 117 9.81 -5.13 -6.91
C VAL A 117 11.31 -5.40 -7.04
N GLN A 118 11.77 -5.96 -8.17
CA GLN A 118 13.20 -6.15 -8.44
C GLN A 118 13.96 -4.82 -8.47
N ARG A 119 13.38 -3.77 -9.07
CA ARG A 119 13.99 -2.43 -9.05
C ARG A 119 14.16 -1.91 -7.63
N PHE A 120 13.17 -2.10 -6.77
CA PHE A 120 13.28 -1.74 -5.36
C PHE A 120 14.44 -2.47 -4.68
N PHE A 121 14.52 -3.80 -4.78
CA PHE A 121 15.64 -4.55 -4.20
C PHE A 121 17.01 -4.12 -4.74
N LYS A 122 17.10 -3.80 -6.03
CA LYS A 122 18.34 -3.28 -6.64
C LYS A 122 18.71 -1.88 -6.16
N SER A 123 17.75 -1.10 -5.68
CA SER A 123 18.00 0.23 -5.10
C SER A 123 18.47 0.18 -3.65
N LEU A 124 18.29 -0.96 -2.96
CA LEU A 124 18.72 -1.13 -1.58
C LEU A 124 20.23 -1.43 -1.54
N SER A 125 20.98 -0.67 -0.74
CA SER A 125 22.35 -1.06 -0.37
C SER A 125 22.30 -2.14 0.72
N PRO A 126 23.30 -3.03 0.81
CA PRO A 126 23.40 -4.00 1.90
C PRO A 126 23.35 -3.36 3.29
N GLU A 127 23.89 -2.14 3.45
CA GLU A 127 23.84 -1.43 4.73
C GLU A 127 22.41 -1.04 5.12
N ASN A 128 21.54 -0.74 4.16
CA ASN A 128 20.15 -0.36 4.40
C ASN A 128 19.25 -1.54 4.79
N LEU A 129 19.66 -2.78 4.53
CA LEU A 129 18.91 -3.99 4.90
C LEU A 129 19.05 -4.36 6.38
N LEU A 130 20.10 -3.86 7.04
CA LEU A 130 20.41 -4.11 8.45
C LEU A 130 20.32 -5.62 8.80
N ASP A 131 19.42 -6.00 9.69
CA ASP A 131 19.25 -7.37 10.20
C ASP A 131 18.01 -8.09 9.63
N CYS A 132 17.46 -7.61 8.51
CA CYS A 132 16.41 -8.35 7.78
C CYS A 132 16.91 -9.74 7.35
N GLN A 133 16.05 -10.74 7.52
CA GLN A 133 16.34 -12.11 7.10
C GLN A 133 15.63 -12.42 5.80
N PHE A 134 16.39 -12.90 4.81
CA PHE A 134 15.91 -13.26 3.48
C PHE A 134 15.96 -14.77 3.32
N LEU A 135 14.80 -15.38 3.13
CA LEU A 135 14.65 -16.82 2.96
C LEU A 135 14.44 -17.11 1.47
N PHE A 136 15.42 -17.78 0.86
CA PHE A 136 15.39 -18.14 -0.54
C PHE A 136 14.72 -19.51 -0.71
N GLY A 137 13.89 -19.61 -1.74
CA GLY A 137 13.30 -20.88 -2.17
C GLY A 137 14.15 -21.51 -3.26
N ASP A 138 13.50 -22.04 -4.29
CA ASP A 138 14.19 -22.60 -5.46
C ASP A 138 14.83 -21.53 -6.35
N ASP A 139 14.32 -20.29 -6.33
CA ASP A 139 14.94 -19.13 -7.01
C ASP A 139 16.03 -18.51 -6.10
N PRO A 140 17.32 -18.58 -6.48
CA PRO A 140 18.41 -18.02 -5.69
C PRO A 140 18.59 -16.50 -5.86
N GLU A 141 17.95 -15.88 -6.85
CA GLU A 141 18.12 -14.45 -7.12
C GLU A 141 17.19 -13.59 -6.27
N MET A 142 15.97 -14.06 -6.01
CA MET A 142 14.96 -13.31 -5.27
C MET A 142 14.46 -14.08 -4.03
N PRO A 143 14.33 -13.41 -2.88
CA PRO A 143 13.85 -14.06 -1.67
C PRO A 143 12.39 -14.51 -1.82
N SER A 144 12.12 -15.73 -1.37
CA SER A 144 10.75 -16.26 -1.32
C SER A 144 9.94 -15.60 -0.21
N SER A 145 10.58 -15.40 0.96
CA SER A 145 10.01 -14.71 2.11
C SER A 145 11.06 -13.89 2.85
N VAL A 146 10.56 -12.94 3.64
CA VAL A 146 11.37 -11.98 4.40
C VAL A 146 10.84 -11.88 5.82
N VAL A 147 11.76 -11.72 6.77
CA VAL A 147 11.48 -11.34 8.15
C VAL A 147 12.18 -10.01 8.41
N PHE A 148 11.42 -8.99 8.79
CA PHE A 148 12.03 -7.73 9.22
C PHE A 148 12.81 -7.94 10.52
N GLY A 149 14.06 -7.50 10.52
CA GLY A 149 14.91 -7.54 11.70
C GLY A 149 14.57 -6.42 12.68
N HIS A 150 15.03 -6.54 13.92
CA HIS A 150 14.75 -5.56 14.98
C HIS A 150 15.41 -4.21 14.69
N ASN A 151 16.66 -4.20 14.21
CA ASN A 151 17.36 -2.95 13.87
C ASN A 151 16.71 -2.27 12.67
N PHE A 152 16.34 -3.04 11.64
CA PHE A 152 15.59 -2.50 10.50
C PHE A 152 14.25 -1.90 10.94
N THR A 153 13.50 -2.64 11.76
CA THR A 153 12.20 -2.19 12.27
C THR A 153 12.34 -0.87 13.02
N THR A 154 13.31 -0.77 13.93
CA THR A 154 13.50 0.42 14.78
C THR A 154 14.07 1.61 14.01
N GLN A 155 15.03 1.40 13.11
CA GLN A 155 15.82 2.48 12.50
C GLN A 155 15.32 2.93 11.12
N LYS A 156 14.44 2.15 10.48
CA LYS A 156 13.98 2.41 9.11
C LYS A 156 12.46 2.41 9.00
N LEU A 157 11.80 1.43 9.62
CA LEU A 157 10.36 1.23 9.46
C LEU A 157 9.56 2.14 10.43
N TYR A 158 10.01 2.25 11.68
CA TYR A 158 9.34 2.97 12.77
C TYR A 158 10.20 4.14 13.32
N ASP A 159 11.17 4.63 12.55
CA ASP A 159 12.14 5.65 12.98
C ASP A 159 11.50 6.97 13.44
N ASP A 160 10.31 7.27 12.92
CA ASP A 160 9.53 8.46 13.24
C ASP A 160 8.28 8.20 14.11
N CYS A 161 8.10 6.96 14.56
CA CYS A 161 6.96 6.52 15.35
C CYS A 161 7.22 6.65 16.86
N SER A 162 6.17 6.54 17.67
CA SER A 162 6.36 6.49 19.13
C SER A 162 6.89 5.11 19.55
N ASN A 163 7.49 5.02 20.73
CA ASN A 163 7.97 3.74 21.28
C ASN A 163 6.82 2.74 21.47
N GLU A 164 5.61 3.21 21.76
CA GLU A 164 4.42 2.37 21.88
C GLU A 164 4.02 1.77 20.52
N ASP A 165 4.12 2.54 19.44
CA ASP A 165 3.86 2.03 18.09
C ASP A 165 4.90 0.99 17.66
N LEU A 166 6.18 1.26 17.96
CA LEU A 166 7.28 0.33 17.72
C LEU A 166 7.06 -0.98 18.50
N GLU A 167 6.71 -0.89 19.78
CA GLU A 167 6.46 -2.07 20.61
C GLU A 167 5.26 -2.88 20.11
N LEU A 168 4.18 -2.20 19.70
CA LEU A 168 3.04 -2.84 19.05
C LEU A 168 3.46 -3.57 17.77
N GLY A 169 4.31 -2.95 16.95
CA GLY A 169 4.90 -3.57 15.76
C GLY A 169 5.70 -4.82 16.09
N ASN A 170 6.61 -4.74 17.06
CA ASN A 170 7.43 -5.88 17.50
C ASN A 170 6.58 -7.09 17.95
N LEU A 171 5.40 -6.83 18.54
CA LEU A 171 4.50 -7.88 19.01
C LEU A 171 3.64 -8.50 17.91
N LEU A 172 3.34 -7.76 16.84
CA LEU A 172 2.31 -8.16 15.86
C LEU A 172 2.83 -8.44 14.46
N MET A 173 4.04 -7.98 14.13
CA MET A 173 4.61 -8.24 12.81
C MET A 173 4.87 -9.73 12.57
N ARG A 174 4.70 -10.13 11.32
CA ARG A 174 4.88 -11.52 10.88
C ARG A 174 5.84 -11.61 9.69
N PRO A 175 6.51 -12.74 9.49
CA PRO A 175 7.16 -13.06 8.21
C PRO A 175 6.18 -12.94 7.04
N PHE A 176 6.66 -12.54 5.86
CA PHE A 176 5.83 -12.36 4.66
C PHE A 176 6.49 -12.90 3.41
N LYS A 177 5.70 -13.22 2.38
CA LYS A 177 6.17 -13.69 1.06
C LYS A 177 6.25 -12.54 0.06
N MET A 178 7.15 -12.68 -0.91
CA MET A 178 7.32 -11.69 -1.99
C MET A 178 6.59 -12.04 -3.29
N PHE A 179 6.16 -13.31 -3.43
CA PHE A 179 5.35 -13.80 -4.55
C PHE A 179 5.94 -13.54 -5.95
N PHE A 180 7.27 -13.52 -6.09
CA PHE A 180 7.94 -13.19 -7.36
C PHE A 180 7.46 -14.03 -8.55
N GLU A 181 7.28 -15.33 -8.37
CA GLU A 181 6.83 -16.22 -9.45
C GLU A 181 5.43 -15.87 -9.98
N ASP A 182 4.54 -15.41 -9.10
CA ASP A 182 3.25 -14.91 -9.55
C ASP A 182 3.40 -13.54 -10.22
N LEU A 183 4.17 -12.63 -9.61
CA LEU A 183 4.33 -11.26 -10.08
C LEU A 183 5.12 -11.14 -11.40
N LYS A 184 5.87 -12.17 -11.79
CA LYS A 184 6.59 -12.24 -13.08
C LYS A 184 5.65 -12.51 -14.26
N LYS A 185 4.43 -13.02 -14.02
CA LYS A 185 3.47 -13.32 -15.09
C LYS A 185 3.12 -12.05 -15.85
N GLU A 186 3.20 -12.12 -17.17
CA GLU A 186 2.75 -11.03 -18.03
C GLU A 186 1.22 -10.86 -17.93
N SER A 187 0.74 -9.64 -18.20
CA SER A 187 -0.69 -9.31 -18.25
C SER A 187 -1.47 -9.48 -16.93
N ILE A 188 -0.80 -9.49 -15.76
CA ILE A 188 -1.50 -9.41 -14.46
C ILE A 188 -2.33 -8.13 -14.34
N LEU A 189 -1.86 -7.03 -14.93
CA LEU A 189 -2.52 -5.74 -14.93
C LEU A 189 -2.72 -5.29 -16.38
N THR A 190 -3.90 -4.75 -16.69
CA THR A 190 -4.24 -4.28 -18.03
C THR A 190 -4.55 -2.80 -18.06
N GLU A 191 -4.32 -2.16 -19.20
CA GLU A 191 -4.71 -0.77 -19.41
C GLU A 191 -6.23 -0.58 -19.27
N VAL A 192 -7.01 -1.52 -19.81
CA VAL A 192 -8.48 -1.42 -19.87
C VAL A 192 -9.15 -1.56 -18.49
N LYS A 193 -8.56 -2.32 -17.55
CA LYS A 193 -9.11 -2.49 -16.21
C LYS A 193 -8.32 -1.74 -15.17
N PHE A 194 -7.13 -2.21 -14.78
CA PHE A 194 -6.27 -1.53 -13.82
C PHE A 194 -5.98 -0.07 -14.24
N GLY A 195 -5.67 0.17 -15.52
CA GLY A 195 -5.39 1.52 -16.03
C GLY A 195 -6.59 2.46 -16.04
N SER A 196 -7.82 1.93 -16.01
CA SER A 196 -9.07 2.73 -16.00
C SER A 196 -9.43 3.32 -14.64
N VAL A 197 -8.82 2.82 -13.55
CA VAL A 197 -9.08 3.29 -12.19
C VAL A 197 -8.17 4.47 -11.88
N ASP A 198 -8.77 5.57 -11.44
CA ASP A 198 -8.02 6.75 -11.00
C ASP A 198 -7.10 6.40 -9.83
N ARG A 199 -5.83 6.82 -9.93
CA ARG A 199 -4.81 6.62 -8.91
C ARG A 199 -4.41 7.95 -8.29
N VAL A 200 -4.15 7.94 -6.99
CA VAL A 200 -3.52 9.05 -6.26
C VAL A 200 -2.34 8.49 -5.48
N PHE A 201 -1.22 9.19 -5.48
CA PHE A 201 -0.05 8.80 -4.69
C PHE A 201 0.14 9.74 -3.52
N VAL A 202 0.43 9.21 -2.33
CA VAL A 202 0.80 9.97 -1.14
C VAL A 202 2.27 9.68 -0.86
N VAL A 203 3.13 10.66 -1.17
CA VAL A 203 4.56 10.59 -0.90
C VAL A 203 4.82 10.93 0.56
N CYS A 204 5.67 10.15 1.21
CA CYS A 204 6.22 10.48 2.52
C CYS A 204 7.70 10.82 2.39
N GLU A 205 8.08 12.05 2.73
CA GLU A 205 9.44 12.56 2.41
C GLU A 205 10.53 11.95 3.29
N GLY A 206 10.20 11.57 4.53
CA GLY A 206 11.14 10.96 5.48
C GLY A 206 11.09 9.44 5.47
N ASP A 207 10.51 8.83 4.44
CA ASP A 207 10.49 7.37 4.33
C ASP A 207 11.90 6.82 4.10
N GLU A 208 12.40 6.06 5.07
CA GLU A 208 13.72 5.44 5.02
C GLU A 208 13.73 4.01 4.43
N VAL A 209 12.56 3.45 4.12
CA VAL A 209 12.39 2.13 3.49
C VAL A 209 12.23 2.28 1.98
N MET A 210 11.23 3.05 1.56
CA MET A 210 10.95 3.39 0.18
C MET A 210 11.15 4.89 0.01
N ASN A 211 12.41 5.32 -0.14
CA ASN A 211 12.74 6.73 -0.12
C ASN A 211 11.97 7.56 -1.16
N SER A 212 11.87 8.87 -0.90
CA SER A 212 11.07 9.77 -1.73
C SER A 212 11.56 9.84 -3.18
N GLU A 213 12.85 9.64 -3.44
CA GLU A 213 13.41 9.53 -4.79
C GLU A 213 12.83 8.32 -5.54
N PHE A 214 12.80 7.15 -4.90
CA PHE A 214 12.18 5.95 -5.47
C PHE A 214 10.67 6.13 -5.67
N GLN A 215 9.96 6.70 -4.68
CA GLN A 215 8.54 7.03 -4.81
C GLN A 215 8.27 7.94 -6.02
N ARG A 216 9.06 9.01 -6.18
CA ARG A 216 8.95 9.94 -7.32
C ARG A 216 9.30 9.30 -8.65
N SER A 217 10.26 8.37 -8.68
CA SER A 217 10.60 7.64 -9.91
C SER A 217 9.41 6.85 -10.46
N MET A 218 8.61 6.20 -9.57
CA MET A 218 7.38 5.51 -9.96
C MET A 218 6.33 6.49 -10.50
N ILE A 219 6.18 7.64 -9.84
CA ILE A 219 5.24 8.70 -10.23
C ILE A 219 5.61 9.28 -11.61
N GLN A 220 6.89 9.49 -11.89
CA GLN A 220 7.35 10.02 -13.18
C GLN A 220 7.14 9.01 -14.32
N GLU A 221 7.37 7.73 -14.06
CA GLU A 221 7.20 6.66 -15.04
C GLU A 221 5.73 6.42 -15.40
N PHE A 222 4.84 6.44 -14.41
CA PHE A 222 3.41 6.25 -14.61
C PHE A 222 2.58 7.24 -13.79
N PRO A 223 2.40 8.48 -14.29
CA PRO A 223 1.75 9.55 -13.55
C PRO A 223 0.36 9.18 -13.03
N PRO A 224 0.10 9.34 -11.71
CA PRO A 224 -1.24 9.25 -11.15
C PRO A 224 -2.02 10.53 -11.41
N LYS A 225 -3.33 10.51 -11.15
CA LYS A 225 -4.21 11.69 -11.30
C LYS A 225 -3.85 12.82 -10.33
N ALA A 226 -3.32 12.48 -9.15
CA ALA A 226 -2.83 13.45 -8.19
C ALA A 226 -1.70 12.88 -7.33
N VAL A 227 -0.89 13.79 -6.77
CA VAL A 227 0.16 13.48 -5.80
C VAL A 227 0.02 14.38 -4.57
N LYS A 228 -0.10 13.78 -3.39
CA LYS A 228 -0.04 14.44 -2.09
C LYS A 228 1.31 14.17 -1.44
N CYS A 229 1.78 15.09 -0.60
CA CYS A 229 3.04 14.92 0.13
C CYS A 229 2.83 15.15 1.63
N ILE A 230 3.52 14.33 2.42
CA ILE A 230 3.58 14.43 3.89
C ILE A 230 5.03 14.70 4.28
N ASN A 231 5.27 15.90 4.79
CA ASN A 231 6.59 16.33 5.27
C ASN A 231 6.82 15.82 6.70
N GLY A 232 8.02 15.28 6.94
CA GLY A 232 8.48 14.91 8.28
C GLY A 232 7.78 13.69 8.89
N GLY A 233 7.29 12.77 8.05
CA GLY A 233 6.87 11.42 8.41
C GLY A 233 7.75 10.34 7.75
N GLY A 234 7.69 9.10 8.22
CA GLY A 234 8.45 7.93 7.78
C GLY A 234 7.57 6.87 7.14
N HIS A 235 8.07 5.63 7.04
CA HIS A 235 7.38 4.57 6.29
C HIS A 235 6.00 4.23 6.87
N MET A 236 5.89 4.18 8.19
CA MET A 236 4.64 3.91 8.90
C MET A 236 3.82 5.19 9.12
N VAL A 237 3.57 5.92 8.03
CA VAL A 237 2.92 7.25 8.02
C VAL A 237 1.52 7.27 8.65
N MET A 238 0.80 6.14 8.64
CA MET A 238 -0.49 6.00 9.32
C MET A 238 -0.37 5.97 10.85
N LEU A 239 0.82 5.73 11.39
CA LEU A 239 1.12 5.72 12.82
C LEU A 239 1.77 7.03 13.27
N SER A 240 2.69 7.55 12.46
CA SER A 240 3.47 8.74 12.81
C SER A 240 2.81 10.06 12.41
N LYS A 241 2.11 10.11 11.27
CA LYS A 241 1.36 11.27 10.77
C LYS A 241 -0.12 10.94 10.48
N PRO A 242 -0.85 10.27 11.39
CA PRO A 242 -2.22 9.83 11.15
C PRO A 242 -3.16 10.98 10.77
N THR A 243 -3.02 12.15 11.40
CA THR A 243 -3.88 13.31 11.15
C THR A 243 -3.65 13.92 9.76
N GLN A 244 -2.39 14.01 9.31
CA GLN A 244 -2.09 14.55 7.98
C GLN A 244 -2.53 13.57 6.88
N LEU A 245 -2.32 12.27 7.10
CA LEU A 245 -2.83 11.24 6.18
C LEU A 245 -4.36 11.27 6.11
N PHE A 246 -5.03 11.36 7.26
CA PHE A 246 -6.49 11.52 7.34
C PHE A 246 -6.98 12.73 6.54
N GLN A 247 -6.34 13.90 6.67
CA GLN A 247 -6.68 15.11 5.91
C GLN A 247 -6.58 14.91 4.40
N HIS A 248 -5.53 14.25 3.91
CA HIS A 248 -5.41 13.93 2.48
C HIS A 248 -6.50 12.95 2.03
N LEU A 249 -6.79 11.93 2.83
CA LEU A 249 -7.82 10.92 2.50
C LEU A 249 -9.22 11.53 2.38
N ILE A 250 -9.61 12.42 3.29
CA ILE A 250 -10.93 13.07 3.24
C ILE A 250 -11.01 14.06 2.06
N GLU A 251 -9.96 14.84 1.80
CA GLU A 251 -9.93 15.77 0.66
C GLU A 251 -10.08 15.01 -0.68
N ILE A 252 -9.37 13.89 -0.82
CA ILE A 252 -9.50 13.01 -1.98
C ILE A 252 -10.89 12.38 -2.03
N GLY A 253 -11.39 11.86 -0.90
CA GLY A 253 -12.70 11.22 -0.85
C GLY A 253 -13.84 12.17 -1.23
N GLU A 254 -13.80 13.42 -0.78
CA GLU A 254 -14.78 14.44 -1.10
C GLU A 254 -14.71 14.88 -2.56
N SER A 255 -13.51 15.09 -3.10
CA SER A 255 -13.35 15.53 -4.50
C SER A 255 -13.87 14.50 -5.50
N PHE A 256 -13.63 13.20 -5.28
CA PHE A 256 -14.11 12.14 -6.15
C PHE A 256 -15.59 11.77 -5.94
N ASN A 257 -16.19 12.15 -4.81
CA ASN A 257 -17.62 11.92 -4.54
C ASN A 257 -18.52 13.04 -5.09
N SER A 258 -17.96 14.21 -5.38
CA SER A 258 -18.72 15.31 -5.96
C SER A 258 -19.02 15.04 -7.45
N THR A 259 -20.31 15.02 -7.82
CA THR A 259 -20.80 14.71 -9.19
C THR A 259 -20.53 15.80 -10.22
N ASN A 260 -19.83 16.87 -9.85
CA ASN A 260 -19.47 17.90 -10.80
C ASN A 260 -18.20 17.49 -11.50
N GLU A 261 -18.29 17.37 -12.83
CA GLU A 261 -17.18 17.44 -13.79
C GLU A 261 -16.47 18.82 -13.68
N CYS A 262 -16.05 19.21 -12.49
CA CYS A 262 -15.12 20.31 -12.31
C CYS A 262 -13.74 19.74 -12.62
N ASP A 263 -13.08 20.38 -13.58
CA ASP A 263 -11.67 20.19 -13.93
C ASP A 263 -10.87 19.71 -12.71
N HIS A 264 -10.53 18.41 -12.67
CA HIS A 264 -9.75 17.80 -11.58
C HIS A 264 -8.29 18.30 -11.56
N GLN A 265 -8.00 19.44 -12.19
CA GLN A 265 -6.72 20.11 -12.18
C GLN A 265 -6.56 20.90 -10.89
N ALA A 266 -5.74 20.34 -10.00
CA ALA A 266 -4.87 21.00 -9.00
C ALA A 266 -4.96 20.36 -7.59
N PHE A 267 -4.66 19.06 -7.47
CA PHE A 267 -4.46 18.43 -6.15
C PHE A 267 -2.98 18.21 -5.79
N ASN A 268 -2.05 18.60 -6.67
CA ASN A 268 -0.63 18.45 -6.41
C ASN A 268 -0.17 19.43 -5.34
N SER A 269 0.05 18.94 -4.12
CA SER A 269 0.65 19.71 -3.02
C SER A 269 2.15 19.44 -2.85
N CYS A 270 2.75 18.63 -3.72
CA CYS A 270 4.16 18.30 -3.65
C CYS A 270 5.04 19.34 -4.35
N PRO A 271 6.11 19.85 -3.70
CA PRO A 271 7.12 20.64 -4.39
C PRO A 271 7.72 19.83 -5.55
N GLN A 272 7.70 20.46 -6.72
CA GLN A 272 8.19 20.04 -8.04
C GLN A 272 8.72 18.60 -8.20
N LEU A 273 7.89 17.78 -8.87
CA LEU A 273 8.32 16.71 -9.77
C LEU A 273 9.02 17.36 -10.99
N ASN A 274 10.16 18.01 -10.80
CA ASN A 274 11.00 18.49 -11.90
C ASN A 274 12.00 17.41 -12.30
#